data_AF-A0A4Q8U4U8-F1
#
_entry.id   AF-A0A4Q8U4U8-F1
#
_cell.length_a   1.000
_cell.length_b   1.000
_cell.length_c   1.000
_cell.angle_alpha   90.00
_cell.angle_beta   90.00
_cell.angle_gamma   90.00
#
_symmetry.space_group_name_H-M   'P 1'
#
loop_
_entity.id
_entity.type
_entity.pdbx_description
1 polymer ?
#
loop_
_entity_poly.entity_id
_entity_poly.type
_entity_poly.pdbx_seq_one_letter_code
_entity_poly.pdbx_strand_id
1 'polypeptide(L)'
;MKKFVLGLVALSCLPQVTMAEEINFSVSGGWPFILTPTVSTTYNDMEFYANYKIGADDGFALGVEKQYGNHALGVFVGAVGARDADYKCDDELSCPTFRIVLYEGKTTQGVGMSYEYRFNTSREGWALRLEAGYGKESKSNSKRFDGNVQVVYHF
;
A
#
# COMPACT_ATOMS: atom_id res chain seq x y z
N MET A 1 -12.49 -34.79 13.33
CA MET A 1 -11.82 -34.01 12.27
C MET A 1 -11.22 -32.75 12.89
N LYS A 2 -9.94 -32.52 12.66
CA LYS A 2 -9.06 -31.62 13.44
C LYS A 2 -9.42 -30.14 13.23
N LYS A 3 -9.54 -29.39 14.33
CA LYS A 3 -9.67 -27.93 14.35
C LYS A 3 -8.27 -27.32 14.16
N PHE A 4 -8.08 -26.52 13.11
CA PHE A 4 -6.88 -25.71 12.93
C PHE A 4 -7.02 -24.47 13.80
N VAL A 5 -6.23 -24.40 14.88
CA VAL A 5 -6.02 -23.20 15.68
C VAL A 5 -4.81 -22.48 15.06
N LEU A 6 -5.04 -21.35 14.38
CA LEU A 6 -3.96 -20.47 13.94
C LEU A 6 -3.28 -19.86 15.17
N GLY A 7 -2.05 -20.29 15.43
CA GLY A 7 -1.19 -19.69 16.44
C GLY A 7 -0.60 -18.38 15.93
N LEU A 8 -1.17 -17.26 16.39
CA LEU A 8 -0.61 -15.92 16.26
C LEU A 8 0.53 -15.74 17.29
N VAL A 9 1.65 -16.46 17.13
CA VAL A 9 2.77 -16.47 18.10
C VAL A 9 4.12 -16.23 17.40
N ALA A 10 4.17 -15.23 16.51
CA ALA A 10 5.42 -14.82 15.87
C ALA A 10 5.77 -13.34 16.10
N LEU A 11 4.97 -12.58 16.87
CA LEU A 11 5.19 -11.15 17.10
C LEU A 11 5.91 -10.81 18.42
N SER A 12 6.30 -11.81 19.22
CA SER A 12 6.86 -11.60 20.58
C SER A 12 8.39 -11.66 20.67
N CYS A 13 9.11 -11.74 19.54
CA CYS A 13 10.58 -11.84 19.54
C CYS A 13 11.28 -10.78 18.67
N LEU A 14 10.68 -9.59 18.54
CA LEU A 14 11.43 -8.45 17.99
C LEU A 14 12.26 -7.82 19.13
N PRO A 15 13.59 -7.71 18.98
CA PRO A 15 14.40 -6.97 19.94
C PRO A 15 13.90 -5.52 20.01
N GLN A 16 13.71 -5.00 21.22
CA GLN A 16 13.40 -3.60 21.46
C GLN A 16 14.59 -2.74 21.03
N VAL A 17 14.65 -2.39 19.75
CA VAL A 17 15.51 -1.31 19.27
C VAL A 17 14.94 -0.01 19.82
N THR A 18 15.57 0.52 20.86
CA THR A 18 15.28 1.86 21.37
C THR A 18 15.85 2.88 20.39
N MET A 19 15.22 3.03 19.22
CA MET A 19 15.38 4.23 18.42
C MET A 19 14.38 5.24 18.98
N ALA A 20 14.85 6.39 19.48
CA ALA A 20 13.99 7.48 19.95
C ALA A 20 13.28 8.21 18.79
N GLU A 21 12.99 7.48 17.72
CA GLU A 21 12.35 7.94 16.50
C GLU A 21 10.89 7.51 16.58
N GLU A 22 9.99 8.48 16.48
CA GLU A 22 8.56 8.27 16.63
C GLU A 22 8.07 7.35 15.51
N ILE A 23 7.66 6.13 15.86
CA ILE A 23 7.01 5.22 14.93
C ILE A 23 5.57 5.69 14.76
N ASN A 24 5.18 5.90 13.52
CA ASN A 24 3.86 6.40 13.16
C ASN A 24 3.08 5.35 12.38
N PHE A 25 1.76 5.48 12.46
CA PHE A 25 0.84 4.54 11.84
C PHE A 25 -0.15 5.31 10.97
N SER A 26 -0.47 4.74 9.82
CA SER A 26 -1.59 5.20 9.01
C SER A 26 -2.29 4.03 8.35
N VAL A 27 -3.54 4.26 7.98
CA VAL A 27 -4.34 3.31 7.23
C VAL A 27 -4.98 4.03 6.05
N SER A 28 -4.97 3.40 4.88
CA SER A 28 -5.63 3.95 3.71
C SER A 28 -6.51 2.93 3.00
N GLY A 29 -7.45 3.46 2.23
CA GLY A 29 -8.30 2.67 1.34
C GLY A 29 -8.49 3.38 0.01
N GLY A 30 -8.56 2.61 -1.07
CA GLY A 30 -8.53 3.15 -2.42
C GLY A 30 -8.72 2.11 -3.51
N TRP A 31 -8.23 2.42 -4.71
CA TRP A 31 -8.24 1.52 -5.85
C TRP A 31 -6.89 1.56 -6.58
N PRO A 32 -6.27 0.39 -6.89
CA PRO A 32 -6.80 -0.98 -6.79
C PRO A 32 -6.63 -1.64 -5.41
N PHE A 33 -6.10 -0.92 -4.42
CA PHE A 33 -5.86 -1.43 -3.07
C PHE A 33 -6.86 -0.83 -2.08
N ILE A 34 -7.79 -1.64 -1.58
CA ILE A 34 -8.89 -1.23 -0.71
C ILE A 34 -8.46 -1.02 0.74
N LEU A 35 -7.33 -1.63 1.14
CA LEU A 35 -6.79 -1.51 2.49
C LEU A 35 -5.26 -1.53 2.43
N THR A 36 -4.63 -0.52 3.01
CA THR A 36 -3.17 -0.38 3.06
C THR A 36 -2.76 0.11 4.45
N PRO A 37 -2.48 -0.79 5.41
CA PRO A 37 -1.77 -0.44 6.63
C PRO A 37 -0.35 0.04 6.30
N THR A 38 0.06 1.13 6.94
CA THR A 38 1.37 1.75 6.75
C THR A 38 2.00 2.06 8.11
N VAL A 39 3.30 1.78 8.22
CA VAL A 39 4.15 2.23 9.31
C VAL A 39 5.19 3.19 8.75
N SER A 40 5.50 4.26 9.48
CA SER A 40 6.51 5.23 9.06
C SER A 40 7.37 5.78 10.20
N THR A 41 8.56 6.24 9.86
CA THR A 41 9.48 6.95 10.76
C THR A 41 10.04 8.18 10.05
N THR A 42 10.37 9.22 10.80
CA THR A 42 10.90 10.47 10.23
C THR A 42 12.36 10.63 10.61
N TYR A 43 13.23 10.73 9.60
CA TYR A 43 14.67 10.97 9.75
C TYR A 43 15.12 12.09 8.80
N ASN A 44 15.79 13.12 9.32
CA ASN A 44 16.30 14.26 8.52
C ASN A 44 15.27 14.89 7.57
N ASP A 45 14.08 15.21 8.09
CA ASP A 45 12.94 15.78 7.32
C ASP A 45 12.43 14.90 6.17
N MET A 46 12.76 13.61 6.19
CA MET A 46 12.24 12.60 5.27
C MET A 46 11.46 11.55 6.04
N GLU A 47 10.28 11.21 5.54
CA GLU A 47 9.44 10.15 6.08
C GLU A 47 9.71 8.85 5.31
N PHE A 48 10.25 7.85 6.00
CA PHE A 48 10.43 6.50 5.48
C PHE A 48 9.23 5.66 5.88
N TYR A 49 8.62 4.98 4.93
CA TYR A 49 7.42 4.17 5.19
C TYR A 49 7.53 2.77 4.60
N ALA A 50 6.84 1.84 5.27
CA ALA A 50 6.59 0.50 4.79
C ALA A 50 5.09 0.23 4.84
N ASN A 51 4.54 -0.32 3.76
CA ASN A 51 3.13 -0.67 3.71
C ASN A 51 2.88 -2.03 3.05
N TYR A 52 1.73 -2.60 3.38
CA TYR A 52 1.22 -3.79 2.73
C TYR A 52 -0.14 -3.45 2.11
N LYS A 53 -0.27 -3.61 0.79
CA LYS A 53 -1.43 -3.21 0.03
C LYS A 53 -2.31 -4.42 -0.22
N ILE A 54 -3.61 -4.31 0.05
CA ILE A 54 -4.60 -5.38 -0.03
C ILE A 54 -5.75 -4.91 -0.94
N GLY A 55 -6.09 -5.66 -1.98
CA GLY A 55 -7.22 -5.33 -2.86
C GLY A 55 -7.42 -6.29 -4.03
N ALA A 56 -7.31 -5.77 -5.25
CA ALA A 56 -7.42 -6.58 -6.48
C ALA A 56 -6.28 -7.62 -6.63
N ASP A 57 -5.18 -7.41 -5.91
CA ASP A 57 -4.16 -8.39 -5.53
C ASP A 57 -3.50 -7.83 -4.25
N ASP A 58 -2.38 -8.38 -3.80
CA ASP A 58 -1.62 -7.84 -2.69
C ASP A 58 -0.12 -7.60 -2.97
N GLY A 59 0.52 -6.79 -2.13
CA GLY A 59 1.96 -6.65 -2.17
C GLY A 59 2.52 -5.62 -1.20
N PHE A 60 3.81 -5.75 -0.93
CA PHE A 60 4.56 -4.81 -0.09
C PHE A 60 5.12 -3.64 -0.89
N ALA A 61 5.21 -2.47 -0.27
CA ALA A 61 5.98 -1.35 -0.78
C ALA A 61 6.79 -0.67 0.34
N LEU A 62 7.95 -0.14 -0.05
CA LEU A 62 8.82 0.69 0.78
C LEU A 62 9.02 2.02 0.07
N GLY A 63 8.91 3.13 0.77
CA GLY A 63 9.10 4.44 0.16
C GLY A 63 9.65 5.49 1.10
N VAL A 64 9.98 6.63 0.49
CA VAL A 64 10.49 7.82 1.17
C VAL A 64 9.78 9.05 0.63
N GLU A 65 9.33 9.93 1.51
CA GLU A 65 8.60 11.15 1.16
C GLU A 65 9.19 12.36 1.88
N LYS A 66 9.07 13.52 1.24
CA LYS A 66 9.38 14.81 1.85
C LYS A 66 8.13 15.68 1.85
N GLN A 67 7.84 16.27 3.01
CA GLN A 67 6.70 17.14 3.22
C GLN A 67 7.07 18.62 2.98
N TYR A 68 6.19 19.33 2.29
CA TYR A 68 6.21 20.76 1.97
C TYR A 68 4.84 21.35 2.30
N GLY A 69 4.63 21.74 3.56
CA GLY A 69 3.31 22.17 4.04
C GLY A 69 2.30 21.04 3.99
N ASN A 70 1.21 21.21 3.22
CA ASN A 70 0.17 20.19 3.04
C ASN A 70 0.52 19.14 1.99
N HIS A 71 1.62 19.29 1.27
CA HIS A 71 2.00 18.41 0.16
C HIS A 71 3.15 17.51 0.58
N ALA A 72 3.03 16.20 0.40
CA ALA A 72 4.15 15.28 0.49
C ALA A 72 4.42 14.66 -0.89
N LEU A 73 5.69 14.59 -1.25
CA LEU A 73 6.17 14.04 -2.51
C LEU A 73 7.20 12.98 -2.22
N GLY A 74 7.12 11.85 -2.91
CA GLY A 74 7.99 10.72 -2.62
C GLY A 74 8.20 9.77 -3.78
N VAL A 75 9.04 8.79 -3.50
CA VAL A 75 9.33 7.66 -4.38
C VAL A 75 9.26 6.37 -3.59
N PHE A 76 8.87 5.30 -4.25
CA PHE A 76 8.74 3.99 -3.62
C PHE A 76 9.12 2.85 -4.55
N VAL A 77 9.40 1.71 -3.95
CA VAL A 77 9.66 0.43 -4.60
C VAL A 77 8.69 -0.62 -4.09
N GLY A 78 8.25 -1.52 -4.95
CA GLY A 78 7.32 -2.60 -4.63
C GLY A 78 6.00 -2.48 -5.39
N ALA A 79 4.89 -2.73 -4.69
CA ALA A 79 3.57 -2.83 -5.31
C ALA A 79 3.07 -1.46 -5.81
N VAL A 80 3.07 -1.26 -7.13
CA VAL A 80 2.60 -0.03 -7.80
C VAL A 80 1.09 -0.06 -8.06
N GLY A 81 0.59 -1.23 -8.46
CA GLY A 81 -0.81 -1.41 -8.83
C GLY A 81 -1.13 -2.89 -8.99
N ALA A 82 -2.41 -3.18 -9.17
CA ALA A 82 -2.94 -4.49 -9.48
C ALA A 82 -4.06 -4.32 -10.51
N ARG A 83 -4.06 -5.17 -11.53
CA ARG A 83 -5.12 -5.21 -12.54
C ARG A 83 -5.41 -6.67 -12.85
N ASP A 84 -6.69 -7.02 -12.83
CA ASP A 84 -7.15 -8.29 -13.39
C ASP A 84 -7.43 -8.11 -14.88
N ALA A 85 -6.46 -8.48 -15.73
CA ALA A 85 -6.57 -8.34 -17.19
C ALA A 85 -7.43 -9.45 -17.84
N ASP A 86 -7.72 -10.53 -17.11
CA ASP A 86 -8.45 -11.70 -17.61
C ASP A 86 -9.88 -11.79 -17.09
N TYR A 87 -10.39 -10.72 -16.44
CA TYR A 87 -11.76 -10.70 -15.96
C TYR A 87 -12.75 -10.52 -17.11
N LYS A 88 -13.08 -11.64 -17.77
CA LYS A 88 -14.21 -11.74 -18.69
C LYS A 88 -15.46 -12.05 -17.87
N CYS A 89 -16.33 -11.06 -17.71
CA CYS A 89 -17.70 -11.31 -17.27
C CYS A 89 -18.50 -11.80 -18.47
N ASP A 90 -18.95 -13.06 -18.42
CA ASP A 90 -19.94 -13.55 -19.39
C ASP A 90 -21.38 -13.16 -18.99
N ASP A 91 -21.63 -12.77 -17.72
CA ASP A 91 -22.95 -12.38 -17.20
C ASP A 91 -22.89 -11.23 -16.17
N GLU A 92 -23.71 -10.19 -16.36
CA GLU A 92 -23.77 -8.96 -15.53
C GLU A 92 -24.33 -9.19 -14.11
N LEU A 93 -25.08 -10.27 -13.86
CA LEU A 93 -25.76 -10.50 -12.57
C LEU A 93 -24.89 -11.20 -11.50
N SER A 94 -23.77 -11.84 -11.89
CA SER A 94 -22.92 -12.62 -10.99
C SER A 94 -21.55 -12.00 -10.73
N CYS A 95 -21.26 -10.82 -11.29
CA CYS A 95 -19.96 -10.16 -11.12
C CYS A 95 -19.97 -9.30 -9.84
N PRO A 96 -19.28 -9.71 -8.75
CA PRO A 96 -19.09 -8.82 -7.61
C PRO A 96 -18.27 -7.61 -8.09
N THR A 97 -18.79 -6.41 -7.90
CA THR A 97 -18.10 -5.14 -8.27
C THR A 97 -16.71 -5.04 -7.63
N PHE A 98 -16.48 -5.76 -6.52
CA PHE A 98 -15.21 -5.84 -5.82
C PHE A 98 -14.85 -7.30 -5.56
N ARG A 99 -13.87 -7.85 -6.30
CA ARG A 99 -13.24 -9.13 -5.97
C ARG A 99 -11.93 -8.83 -5.24
N ILE A 100 -11.89 -9.13 -3.95
CA ILE A 100 -10.64 -9.13 -3.20
C ILE A 100 -9.91 -10.42 -3.54
N VAL A 101 -8.70 -10.27 -4.05
CA VAL A 101 -7.87 -11.38 -4.46
C VAL A 101 -6.53 -11.20 -3.75
N LEU A 102 -5.99 -12.29 -3.22
CA LEU A 102 -4.67 -12.31 -2.59
C LEU A 102 -3.83 -13.36 -3.30
N TYR A 103 -2.57 -13.07 -3.54
CA TYR A 103 -1.54 -13.94 -4.09
C TYR A 103 -1.83 -14.45 -5.51
N GLU A 104 -2.58 -13.69 -6.32
CA GLU A 104 -2.80 -14.06 -7.72
C GLU A 104 -1.62 -13.68 -8.63
N GLY A 105 -0.62 -12.93 -8.13
CA GLY A 105 0.61 -12.60 -8.86
C GLY A 105 0.38 -11.65 -10.04
N LYS A 106 -0.72 -10.91 -9.98
CA LYS A 106 -1.15 -9.83 -10.87
C LYS A 106 -0.79 -8.46 -10.30
N THR A 107 -0.05 -8.38 -9.20
CA THR A 107 0.57 -7.15 -8.69
C THR A 107 1.75 -6.71 -9.57
N THR A 108 1.80 -5.40 -9.86
CA THR A 108 2.90 -4.72 -10.56
C THR A 108 3.98 -4.41 -9.54
N GLN A 109 5.09 -5.12 -9.62
CA GLN A 109 6.25 -4.84 -8.80
C GLN A 109 7.19 -3.91 -9.58
N GLY A 110 7.52 -2.77 -9.00
CA GLY A 110 8.30 -1.76 -9.71
C GLY A 110 8.72 -0.59 -8.86
N VAL A 111 8.95 0.53 -9.55
CA VAL A 111 9.30 1.82 -8.98
C VAL A 111 8.14 2.78 -9.24
N GLY A 112 7.83 3.63 -8.26
CA GLY A 112 6.75 4.60 -8.38
C GLY A 112 7.07 5.92 -7.69
N MET A 113 6.26 6.92 -8.01
CA MET A 113 6.18 8.20 -7.33
C MET A 113 4.89 8.25 -6.53
N SER A 114 4.96 8.89 -5.37
CA SER A 114 3.82 9.17 -4.51
C SER A 114 3.64 10.67 -4.36
N TYR A 115 2.39 11.10 -4.32
CA TYR A 115 1.96 12.44 -3.95
C TYR A 115 0.84 12.31 -2.92
N GLU A 116 0.97 13.00 -1.80
CA GLU A 116 -0.05 13.04 -0.77
C GLU A 116 -0.41 14.49 -0.44
N TYR A 117 -1.71 14.77 -0.39
CA TYR A 117 -2.25 16.03 0.08
C TYR A 117 -2.90 15.82 1.45
N ARG A 118 -2.33 16.41 2.49
CA ARG A 118 -2.84 16.37 3.86
C ARG A 118 -3.82 17.51 4.06
N PHE A 119 -5.02 17.22 4.55
CA PHE A 119 -6.04 18.26 4.78
C PHE A 119 -5.70 19.15 5.99
N ASN A 120 -4.78 18.70 6.84
CA ASN A 120 -4.22 19.46 7.94
C ASN A 120 -2.69 19.44 7.86
N THR A 121 -2.03 20.51 8.32
CA THR A 121 -0.57 20.56 8.47
C THR A 121 -0.08 19.70 9.63
N SER A 122 -0.96 19.37 10.58
CA SER A 122 -0.66 18.40 11.62
C SER A 122 -0.37 17.03 11.03
N ARG A 123 0.39 16.22 11.77
CA ARG A 123 0.72 14.85 11.39
C ARG A 123 -0.50 13.94 11.36
N GLU A 124 -1.41 14.12 12.31
CA GLU A 124 -2.67 13.38 12.39
C GLU A 124 -3.75 13.95 11.46
N GLY A 125 -4.56 13.05 10.90
CA GLY A 125 -5.76 13.40 10.17
C GLY A 125 -5.85 12.80 8.77
N TRP A 126 -6.82 13.30 8.02
CA TRP A 126 -7.14 12.80 6.68
C TRP A 126 -6.18 13.36 5.61
N ALA A 127 -5.88 12.53 4.63
CA ALA A 127 -5.12 12.90 3.45
C ALA A 127 -5.63 12.17 2.19
N LEU A 128 -5.30 12.71 1.02
CA LEU A 128 -5.52 12.08 -0.28
C LEU A 128 -4.17 11.72 -0.88
N ARG A 129 -3.96 10.45 -1.23
CA ARG A 129 -2.72 9.94 -1.79
C ARG A 129 -2.91 9.42 -3.21
N LEU A 130 -2.02 9.83 -4.09
CA LEU A 130 -1.89 9.39 -5.46
C LEU A 130 -0.55 8.70 -5.62
N GLU A 131 -0.55 7.54 -6.25
CA GLU A 131 0.67 6.83 -6.61
C GLU A 131 0.61 6.48 -8.10
N ALA A 132 1.75 6.58 -8.77
CA ALA A 132 1.89 6.15 -10.15
C ALA A 132 3.29 5.59 -10.35
N GLY A 133 3.42 4.55 -11.17
CA GLY A 133 4.71 3.91 -11.35
C GLY A 133 4.77 2.96 -12.51
N TYR A 134 5.96 2.42 -12.71
CA TYR A 134 6.26 1.50 -13.78
C TYR A 134 6.93 0.25 -13.21
N GLY A 135 6.50 -0.90 -13.66
CA GLY A 135 7.00 -2.16 -13.17
C GLY A 135 6.67 -3.34 -14.08
N LYS A 136 6.87 -4.53 -13.52
CA LYS A 136 6.52 -5.78 -14.17
C LYS A 136 5.42 -6.48 -13.39
N GLU A 137 4.50 -7.09 -14.11
CA GLU A 137 3.58 -8.03 -13.51
C GLU A 137 4.34 -9.26 -12.99
N SER A 138 4.01 -9.67 -11.77
CA SER A 138 4.70 -10.75 -11.05
C SER A 138 4.65 -12.10 -11.79
N LYS A 139 3.60 -12.38 -12.58
CA LYS A 139 3.46 -13.63 -13.36
C LYS A 139 3.83 -13.52 -14.84
N SER A 140 3.30 -12.53 -15.56
CA SER A 140 3.46 -12.46 -17.02
C SER A 140 4.76 -11.79 -17.49
N ASN A 141 5.55 -11.19 -16.58
CA ASN A 141 6.70 -10.32 -16.91
C ASN A 141 6.36 -9.16 -17.85
N SER A 142 5.08 -8.86 -18.08
CA SER A 142 4.65 -7.72 -18.88
C SER A 142 5.04 -6.42 -18.19
N LYS A 143 5.62 -5.51 -18.97
CA LYS A 143 5.98 -4.17 -18.53
C LYS A 143 4.74 -3.30 -18.58
N ARG A 144 4.43 -2.60 -17.50
CA ARG A 144 3.22 -1.77 -17.42
C ARG A 144 3.39 -0.56 -16.53
N PHE A 145 2.60 0.45 -16.85
CA PHE A 145 2.42 1.64 -16.04
C PHE A 145 1.07 1.55 -15.34
N ASP A 146 1.08 1.68 -14.02
CA ASP A 146 -0.11 1.62 -13.18
C ASP A 146 -0.14 2.77 -12.19
N GLY A 147 -1.31 3.00 -11.64
CA GLY A 147 -1.53 4.01 -10.61
C GLY A 147 -2.55 3.55 -9.59
N ASN A 148 -2.57 4.27 -8.48
CA ASN A 148 -3.37 4.00 -7.31
C ASN A 148 -3.83 5.33 -6.70
N VAL A 149 -5.08 5.38 -6.28
CA VAL A 149 -5.69 6.53 -5.60
C VAL A 149 -6.26 6.07 -4.27
N GLN A 150 -5.89 6.74 -3.19
CA GLN A 150 -6.23 6.34 -1.83
C GLN A 150 -6.63 7.53 -0.97
N VAL A 151 -7.58 7.30 -0.06
CA VAL A 151 -7.83 8.17 1.10
C VAL A 151 -7.08 7.58 2.28
N VAL A 152 -6.32 8.40 2.98
CA VAL A 152 -5.43 8.01 4.08
C VAL A 152 -5.91 8.67 5.36
N TYR A 153 -5.80 7.96 6.48
CA TYR A 153 -5.89 8.51 7.82
C TYR A 153 -4.59 8.25 8.57
N HIS A 154 -3.94 9.32 9.04
CA HIS A 154 -2.76 9.27 9.89
C HIS A 154 -3.17 9.37 11.36
N PHE A 155 -2.65 8.45 12.19
CA PHE A 155 -2.90 8.37 13.62
C PHE A 155 -1.87 9.14 14.43
#